data_AF-A0A6B3GPZ4-F1
#
_entry.id   AF-A0A6B3GPZ4-F1
#
_cell.length_a   1.000
_cell.length_b   1.000
_cell.length_c   1.000
_cell.angle_alpha   90.00
_cell.angle_beta   90.00
_cell.angle_gamma   90.00
#
_symmetry.space_group_name_H-M   'P 1'
#
loop_
_entity.id
_entity.type
_entity.pdbx_description
1 polymer ?
#
loop_
_entity_poly.entity_id
_entity_poly.type
_entity_poly.pdbx_seq_one_letter_code
_entity_poly.pdbx_strand_id
1 'polypeptide(L)'
;MSETDLKQQLAERFREVNGDHPMTDTDDAYVSAQFVALEELCAIHGRDADAVRGLMLGQHLPLPGYLRSDGAEMVPADLFALADEAGGVELLEAWFTAHWADPITGKAEWNAYLSGRYVCLHSVTPAAIQRKD
;
A
#
# COMPACT_ATOMS: atom_id res chain seq x y z
N MET A 1 -4.13 12.64 18.13
CA MET A 1 -4.20 12.93 16.68
C MET A 1 -5.61 12.55 16.26
N SER A 2 -6.32 13.42 15.53
CA SER A 2 -7.65 13.11 15.02
C SER A 2 -7.56 12.31 13.72
N GLU A 3 -8.60 11.57 13.35
CA GLU A 3 -8.71 10.84 12.08
C GLU A 3 -8.32 11.68 10.85
N THR A 4 -8.74 12.95 10.81
CA THR A 4 -8.41 13.90 9.75
C THR A 4 -6.91 14.19 9.63
N ASP A 5 -6.17 14.09 10.74
CA ASP A 5 -4.73 14.39 10.83
C ASP A 5 -3.90 13.26 10.18
N LEU A 6 -4.22 11.99 10.49
CA LEU A 6 -3.52 10.84 9.90
C LEU A 6 -3.81 10.69 8.40
N LYS A 7 -5.07 10.91 7.99
CA LYS A 7 -5.45 10.91 6.56
C LYS A 7 -4.67 11.96 5.77
N GLN A 8 -4.58 13.17 6.31
CA GLN A 8 -3.81 14.24 5.67
C GLN A 8 -2.31 13.91 5.60
N GLN A 9 -1.71 13.44 6.70
CA GLN A 9 -0.30 13.05 6.73
C GLN A 9 0.02 11.93 5.74
N LEU A 10 -0.87 10.94 5.60
CA LEU A 10 -0.71 9.86 4.64
C LEU A 10 -0.78 10.39 3.20
N ALA A 11 -1.72 11.30 2.90
CA ALA A 11 -1.82 11.92 1.59
C ALA A 11 -0.58 12.77 1.24
N GLU A 12 -0.06 13.52 2.20
CA GLU A 12 1.21 14.27 2.05
C GLU A 12 2.37 13.32 1.78
N ARG A 13 2.49 12.25 2.58
CA ARG A 13 3.53 11.24 2.40
C ARG A 13 3.44 10.54 1.04
N PHE A 14 2.24 10.22 0.57
CA PHE A 14 2.02 9.67 -0.76
C PHE A 14 2.56 10.62 -1.84
N ARG A 15 2.23 11.92 -1.77
CA ARG A 15 2.70 12.92 -2.76
C ARG A 15 4.21 13.12 -2.70
N GLU A 16 4.82 13.07 -1.52
CA GLU A 16 6.30 13.12 -1.39
C GLU A 16 6.99 11.95 -2.10
N VAL A 17 6.43 10.75 -1.98
CA VAL A 17 7.04 9.52 -2.48
C VAL A 17 6.74 9.26 -3.95
N ASN A 18 5.51 9.54 -4.39
CA ASN A 18 5.02 9.19 -5.71
C ASN A 18 4.84 10.40 -6.63
N GLY A 19 4.89 11.63 -6.10
CA GLY A 19 4.58 12.85 -6.82
C GLY A 19 3.10 13.25 -6.70
N ASP A 20 2.79 14.47 -7.14
CA ASP A 20 1.41 14.94 -7.22
C ASP A 20 0.81 14.53 -8.57
N HIS A 21 -0.27 13.74 -8.53
CA HIS A 21 -0.97 13.23 -9.71
C HIS A 21 -2.45 13.60 -9.60
N PRO A 22 -2.86 14.77 -10.11
CA PRO A 22 -4.27 15.17 -10.12
C PRO A 22 -5.11 14.15 -10.89
N MET A 23 -6.16 13.65 -10.25
CA MET A 23 -7.06 12.66 -10.83
C MET A 23 -8.12 13.34 -11.71
N THR A 24 -8.43 12.72 -12.84
CA THR A 24 -9.62 13.05 -13.64
C THR A 24 -10.80 12.15 -13.28
N ASP A 25 -12.01 12.50 -13.69
CA ASP A 25 -13.19 11.64 -13.53
C ASP A 25 -13.00 10.24 -14.13
N THR A 26 -12.20 10.13 -15.20
CA THR A 26 -11.88 8.84 -15.82
C THR A 26 -10.93 8.02 -14.94
N ASP A 27 -9.95 8.67 -14.31
CA ASP A 27 -9.04 8.01 -13.38
C ASP A 27 -9.79 7.58 -12.12
N ASP A 28 -10.70 8.40 -11.60
CA ASP A 28 -11.54 8.06 -10.45
C ASP A 28 -12.41 6.83 -10.73
N ALA A 29 -13.00 6.75 -11.93
CA ALA A 29 -13.79 5.59 -12.36
C ALA A 29 -12.93 4.34 -12.50
N TYR A 30 -11.73 4.46 -13.07
CA TYR A 30 -10.76 3.36 -13.18
C TYR A 30 -10.35 2.84 -11.80
N VAL A 31 -9.90 3.73 -10.91
CA VAL A 31 -9.41 3.35 -9.58
C VAL A 31 -10.54 2.77 -8.73
N SER A 32 -11.74 3.33 -8.78
CA SER A 32 -12.90 2.81 -8.05
C SER A 32 -13.37 1.43 -8.56
N ALA A 33 -13.00 1.03 -9.77
CA ALA A 33 -13.31 -0.30 -10.32
C ALA A 33 -12.26 -1.36 -9.97
N GLN A 34 -11.02 -0.96 -9.67
CA GLN A 34 -9.88 -1.87 -9.49
C GLN A 34 -9.36 -1.91 -8.04
N PHE A 35 -9.62 -0.87 -7.26
CA PHE A 35 -9.13 -0.69 -5.90
C PHE A 35 -10.30 -0.44 -4.94
N VAL A 36 -10.04 -0.62 -3.65
CA VAL A 36 -11.00 -0.40 -2.58
C VAL A 36 -10.56 0.79 -1.74
N ALA A 37 -11.49 1.60 -1.23
CA ALA A 37 -11.14 2.66 -0.30
C ALA A 37 -10.65 2.03 1.03
N LEU A 38 -9.59 2.58 1.60
CA LEU A 38 -8.97 2.03 2.82
C LEU A 38 -9.97 1.85 3.97
N GLU A 39 -10.84 2.84 4.19
CA GLU A 39 -11.88 2.80 5.23
C GLU A 39 -12.88 1.67 5.01
N GLU A 40 -13.30 1.43 3.77
CA GLU A 40 -14.21 0.32 3.41
C GLU A 40 -13.55 -1.04 3.63
N LEU A 41 -12.29 -1.19 3.19
CA LEU A 41 -11.53 -2.42 3.40
C LEU A 41 -11.33 -2.70 4.90
N CYS A 42 -11.00 -1.67 5.68
CA CYS A 42 -10.85 -1.79 7.12
C CYS A 42 -12.17 -2.22 7.79
N ALA A 43 -13.30 -1.62 7.39
CA ALA A 43 -14.62 -2.01 7.90
C ALA A 43 -14.96 -3.48 7.60
N ILE A 44 -14.68 -3.96 6.37
CA ILE A 44 -14.90 -5.37 5.99
C ILE A 44 -14.08 -6.33 6.86
N HIS A 45 -12.83 -5.96 7.16
CA HIS A 45 -11.90 -6.79 7.93
C HIS A 45 -11.98 -6.55 9.45
N GLY A 46 -12.87 -5.67 9.93
CA GLY A 46 -12.98 -5.32 11.35
C GLY A 46 -11.73 -4.63 11.91
N ARG A 47 -11.00 -3.87 11.09
CA ARG A 47 -9.78 -3.13 11.44
C ARG A 47 -10.08 -1.63 11.59
N ASP A 48 -9.26 -0.95 12.38
CA ASP A 48 -9.29 0.50 12.50
C ASP A 48 -8.46 1.14 11.37
N ALA A 49 -9.07 2.03 10.59
CA ALA A 49 -8.41 2.70 9.49
C ALA A 49 -7.23 3.57 9.95
N ASP A 50 -7.33 4.21 11.11
CA ASP A 50 -6.26 5.06 11.64
C ASP A 50 -5.06 4.23 12.09
N ALA A 51 -5.29 3.07 12.70
CA ALA A 51 -4.23 2.13 13.00
C ALA A 51 -3.51 1.67 11.73
N VAL A 52 -4.25 1.40 10.64
CA VAL A 52 -3.66 1.00 9.36
C VAL A 52 -2.88 2.16 8.71
N ARG A 53 -3.40 3.39 8.74
CA ARG A 53 -2.65 4.60 8.31
C ARG A 53 -1.34 4.73 9.08
N GLY A 54 -1.36 4.48 10.40
CA GLY A 54 -0.16 4.46 11.24
C GLY A 54 0.88 3.44 10.77
N LEU A 55 0.45 2.24 10.38
CA LEU A 55 1.34 1.21 9.81
C LEU A 55 1.92 1.63 8.45
N MET A 56 1.15 2.29 7.60
CA MET A 56 1.64 2.81 6.31
C MET A 56 2.68 3.92 6.50
N LEU A 57 2.39 4.89 7.38
CA LEU A 57 3.31 5.96 7.75
C LEU A 57 4.58 5.41 8.43
N GLY A 58 4.44 4.36 9.22
CA GLY A 58 5.53 3.62 9.86
C GLY A 58 6.31 2.70 8.92
N GLN A 59 5.98 2.67 7.62
CA GLN A 59 6.66 1.82 6.62
C GLN A 59 6.54 0.31 6.89
N HIS A 60 5.45 -0.11 7.51
CA HIS A 60 5.14 -1.52 7.76
C HIS A 60 4.11 -2.10 6.78
N LEU A 61 3.28 -1.23 6.20
CA LEU A 61 2.37 -1.54 5.10
C LEU A 61 2.63 -0.58 3.94
N PRO A 62 2.29 -0.97 2.69
CA PRO A 62 2.50 -0.11 1.56
C PRO A 62 1.58 1.11 1.62
N LEU A 63 2.07 2.24 1.11
CA LEU A 63 1.26 3.40 0.82
C LEU A 63 0.12 3.03 -0.16
N PRO A 64 -0.95 3.83 -0.24
CA PRO A 64 -1.99 3.65 -1.24
C PRO A 64 -1.39 3.68 -2.66
N GLY A 65 -2.04 2.95 -3.58
CA GLY A 65 -1.66 3.00 -5.00
C GLY A 65 -2.09 4.33 -5.64
N TYR A 66 -3.20 4.88 -5.17
CA TYR A 66 -3.76 6.15 -5.65
C TYR A 66 -4.41 6.92 -4.49
N LEU A 67 -4.46 8.25 -4.65
CA LEU A 67 -5.41 9.11 -3.95
C LEU A 67 -6.48 9.50 -4.96
N ARG A 68 -7.75 9.18 -4.67
CA ARG A 68 -8.87 9.59 -5.52
C ARG A 68 -9.13 11.09 -5.38
N SER A 69 -9.84 11.73 -6.31
CA SER A 69 -10.11 13.18 -6.27
C SER A 69 -10.77 13.67 -4.97
N ASP A 70 -11.55 12.82 -4.30
CA ASP A 70 -12.18 13.10 -3.00
C ASP A 70 -11.25 12.88 -1.80
N GLY A 71 -9.99 12.50 -2.04
CA GLY A 71 -8.98 12.22 -1.03
C GLY A 71 -9.06 10.81 -0.45
N ALA A 72 -9.88 9.91 -1.02
CA ALA A 72 -9.90 8.52 -0.58
C ALA A 72 -8.57 7.82 -0.91
N GLU A 73 -8.02 7.11 0.08
CA GLU A 73 -6.85 6.26 -0.10
C GLU A 73 -7.25 4.95 -0.76
N MET A 74 -6.82 4.74 -2.00
CA MET A 74 -7.22 3.59 -2.80
C MET A 74 -6.14 2.51 -2.75
N VAL A 75 -6.52 1.36 -2.22
CA VAL A 75 -5.63 0.24 -1.90
C VAL A 75 -6.06 -1.05 -2.61
N PRO A 76 -5.13 -1.98 -2.87
CA PRO A 76 -5.48 -3.32 -3.34
C PRO A 76 -6.40 -4.02 -2.34
N ALA A 77 -7.38 -4.80 -2.83
CA ALA A 77 -8.29 -5.55 -1.96
C ALA A 77 -7.57 -6.61 -1.11
N ASP A 78 -6.37 -7.02 -1.51
CA ASP A 78 -5.50 -7.98 -0.84
C ASP A 78 -4.40 -7.31 0.02
N LEU A 79 -4.54 -6.02 0.38
CA LEU A 79 -3.56 -5.26 1.18
C LEU A 79 -2.96 -6.02 2.37
N PHE A 80 -3.79 -6.80 3.07
CA PHE A 80 -3.38 -7.53 4.28
C PHE A 80 -2.83 -8.94 4.01
N ALA A 81 -2.98 -9.47 2.79
CA ALA A 81 -2.71 -10.87 2.49
C ALA A 81 -1.25 -11.27 2.75
N LEU A 82 -0.29 -10.42 2.36
CA LEU A 82 1.13 -10.70 2.63
C LEU A 82 1.48 -10.63 4.11
N ALA A 83 0.90 -9.69 4.84
CA ALA A 83 1.12 -9.61 6.28
C ALA A 83 0.56 -10.86 6.98
N ASP A 84 -0.62 -11.32 6.56
CA ASP A 84 -1.23 -12.55 7.08
C ASP A 84 -0.38 -13.79 6.72
N GLU A 85 0.17 -13.87 5.51
CA GLU A 85 1.08 -14.95 5.08
C GLU A 85 2.41 -14.96 5.86
N ALA A 86 2.97 -13.78 6.14
CA ALA A 86 4.18 -13.62 6.95
C ALA A 86 3.95 -13.90 8.45
N GLY A 87 2.70 -14.09 8.89
CA GLY A 87 2.34 -14.29 10.29
C GLY A 87 2.21 -12.99 11.10
N GLY A 88 2.08 -11.86 10.41
CA GLY A 88 1.85 -10.54 10.99
C GLY A 88 2.72 -9.45 10.35
N VAL A 89 2.29 -8.21 10.53
CA VAL A 89 2.96 -7.01 9.98
C VAL A 89 4.40 -6.85 10.50
N GLU A 90 4.66 -7.23 11.76
CA GLU A 90 6.01 -7.18 12.36
C GLU A 90 7.01 -8.14 11.70
N LEU A 91 6.52 -9.23 11.10
CA LEU A 91 7.34 -10.24 10.45
C LEU A 91 7.47 -10.02 8.94
N LEU A 92 6.64 -9.13 8.38
CA LEU A 92 6.47 -8.96 6.93
C LEU A 92 7.77 -8.56 6.23
N GLU A 93 8.52 -7.56 6.74
CA GLU A 93 9.77 -7.13 6.07
C GLU A 93 10.80 -8.26 6.01
N ALA A 94 10.99 -8.97 7.12
CA ALA A 94 11.96 -10.05 7.21
C ALA A 94 11.56 -11.22 6.32
N TRP A 95 10.28 -11.60 6.32
CA TRP A 95 9.73 -12.62 5.44
C TRP A 95 9.87 -12.23 3.96
N PHE A 96 9.49 -11.01 3.60
CA PHE A 96 9.52 -10.50 2.23
C PHE A 96 10.95 -10.51 1.68
N THR A 97 11.88 -9.89 2.39
CA THR A 97 13.27 -9.75 1.92
C THR A 97 14.02 -11.08 1.83
N ALA A 98 13.62 -12.10 2.59
CA ALA A 98 14.22 -13.44 2.55
C ALA A 98 14.04 -14.16 1.20
N HIS A 99 13.15 -13.68 0.33
CA HIS A 99 12.97 -14.24 -1.01
C HIS A 99 14.10 -13.89 -1.99
N TRP A 100 14.98 -12.94 -1.65
CA TRP A 100 16.12 -12.54 -2.47
C TRP A 100 17.44 -13.04 -1.87
N ALA A 101 18.31 -13.57 -2.72
CA ALA A 101 19.65 -14.00 -2.32
C ALA A 101 20.57 -12.80 -2.01
N ASP A 102 20.40 -11.68 -2.73
CA ASP A 102 21.09 -10.43 -2.45
C ASP A 102 20.26 -9.55 -1.50
N PRO A 103 20.74 -9.27 -0.28
CA PRO A 103 20.05 -8.41 0.68
C PRO A 103 19.83 -6.98 0.17
N ILE A 104 20.71 -6.47 -0.71
CA ILE A 104 20.57 -5.12 -1.27
C ILE A 104 19.36 -5.08 -2.21
N THR A 105 19.23 -6.07 -3.10
CA THR A 105 18.05 -6.23 -3.95
C THR A 105 16.78 -6.41 -3.10
N GLY A 106 16.79 -7.31 -2.11
CA GLY A 106 15.62 -7.53 -1.24
C GLY A 106 15.15 -6.24 -0.56
N LYS A 107 16.08 -5.43 -0.04
CA LYS A 107 15.72 -4.15 0.57
C LYS A 107 15.22 -3.12 -0.44
N ALA A 108 15.78 -3.09 -1.65
CA ALA A 108 15.29 -2.23 -2.73
C ALA A 108 13.85 -2.60 -3.12
N GLU A 109 13.56 -3.89 -3.25
CA GLU A 109 12.21 -4.39 -3.57
C GLU A 109 11.22 -4.15 -2.44
N TRP A 110 11.64 -4.27 -1.19
CA TRP A 110 10.83 -3.88 -0.04
C TRP A 110 10.46 -2.39 -0.07
N ASN A 111 11.41 -1.51 -0.36
CA ASN A 111 11.14 -0.07 -0.49
C ASN A 111 10.21 0.23 -1.67
N ALA A 112 10.33 -0.52 -2.78
CA ALA A 112 9.43 -0.40 -3.91
C ALA A 112 8.02 -0.88 -3.56
N TYR A 113 7.88 -2.01 -2.86
CA TYR A 113 6.62 -2.49 -2.31
C TYR A 113 5.95 -1.43 -1.44
N LEU A 114 6.68 -0.89 -0.46
CA LEU A 114 6.16 0.10 0.48
C LEU A 114 5.67 1.40 -0.17
N SER A 115 6.21 1.75 -1.34
CA SER A 115 5.78 2.97 -2.03
C SER A 115 4.37 2.89 -2.63
N GLY A 116 3.76 1.69 -2.70
CA GLY A 116 2.47 1.47 -3.34
C GLY A 116 2.52 1.43 -4.87
N ARG A 117 3.70 1.54 -5.50
CA ARG A 117 3.85 1.68 -6.97
C ARG A 117 3.62 0.42 -7.79
N TYR A 118 3.39 -0.74 -7.16
CA TYR A 118 3.13 -2.00 -7.86
C TYR A 118 1.67 -2.17 -8.32
N VAL A 119 1.02 -1.07 -8.70
CA VAL A 119 -0.38 -1.00 -9.15
C VAL A 119 -0.68 -1.79 -10.44
N CYS A 120 0.35 -2.12 -11.21
CA CYS A 120 0.22 -2.89 -12.46
C CYS A 120 0.31 -4.42 -12.24
N LEU A 121 0.67 -4.88 -11.04
CA LEU A 121 0.72 -6.31 -10.74
C LEU A 121 -0.65 -6.78 -10.26
N HIS A 122 -1.13 -7.90 -10.82
CA HIS A 122 -2.38 -8.52 -10.37
C HIS A 122 -2.33 -8.95 -8.90
N SER A 123 -1.14 -9.34 -8.42
CA SER A 123 -0.86 -9.53 -7.00
C SER A 123 0.62 -9.20 -6.74
N VAL A 124 0.87 -8.46 -5.68
CA VAL A 124 2.20 -7.91 -5.36
C VAL A 124 2.98 -8.90 -4.48
N THR A 125 3.16 -10.14 -4.93
CA THR A 125 3.96 -11.14 -4.18
C THR A 125 5.44 -11.06 -4.55
N PRO A 126 6.38 -11.47 -3.67
CA PRO A 126 7.80 -11.60 -4.03
C PRO A 126 8.02 -12.41 -5.32
N ALA A 127 7.28 -13.51 -5.48
CA ALA A 127 7.34 -14.35 -6.68
C ALA A 127 6.84 -13.65 -7.96
N ALA A 128 5.84 -12.76 -7.85
CA ALA A 128 5.37 -11.98 -8.99
C ALA A 128 6.37 -10.88 -9.39
N ILE A 129 6.99 -10.23 -8.39
CA ILE A 129 8.01 -9.19 -8.60
C ILE A 129 9.24 -9.79 -9.28
N GLN A 130 9.73 -10.95 -8.84
CA GLN A 130 10.88 -11.63 -9.45
C GLN A 130 10.69 -12.04 -10.91
N ARG A 131 9.45 -12.18 -11.39
CA ARG A 131 9.14 -12.54 -12.79
C ARG A 131 9.05 -11.34 -13.72
N LYS A 132 9.09 -10.11 -13.18
CA LYS A 132 9.06 -8.87 -13.96
C LYS A 132 10.41 -8.58 -14.62
N ASP A 133 11.49 -9.03 -13.99
CA ASP A 133 12.87 -8.92 -14.48
C ASP A 133 13.25 -10.09 -15.40
#